data_AF-S8CMR8-F1
#
_entry.id   AF-S8CMR8-F1
#
_cell.length_a   1.000
_cell.length_b   1.000
_cell.length_c   1.000
_cell.angle_alpha   90.00
_cell.angle_beta   90.00
_cell.angle_gamma   90.00
#
_symmetry.space_group_name_H-M   'P 1'
#
loop_
_entity.id
_entity.type
_entity.pdbx_description
1 polymer ?
#
loop_
_entity_poly.entity_id
_entity_poly.type
_entity_poly.pdbx_seq_one_letter_code
_entity_poly.pdbx_strand_id
1 'polypeptide(L)'
;PLVVPFVHTGMQDVMPIGAKFPKIGKTITVLVGDPIDFEDIINKNVSRGRMYDAVAARIGTHLQKLKLQVEELAAMEPPKHLLNVQNYLDWETLGIENFIVSESDNSPLP
;
A
#
# COMPACT_ATOMS: atom_id res chain seq x y z
N PRO A 1 -5.79 -18.28 -11.72
CA PRO A 1 -4.98 -17.77 -10.61
C PRO A 1 -5.79 -16.72 -9.86
N LEU A 2 -5.59 -16.64 -8.55
CA LEU A 2 -6.28 -15.70 -7.67
C LEU A 2 -5.38 -14.50 -7.37
N VAL A 3 -5.87 -13.29 -7.55
CA VAL A 3 -5.13 -12.04 -7.27
C VAL A 3 -5.95 -11.19 -6.31
N VAL A 4 -5.33 -10.71 -5.24
CA VAL A 4 -5.99 -9.85 -4.24
C VAL A 4 -5.50 -8.41 -4.40
N PRO A 5 -6.35 -7.46 -4.83
CA PRO A 5 -5.97 -6.07 -5.00
C PRO A 5 -5.88 -5.36 -3.64
N PHE A 6 -4.92 -4.46 -3.49
CA PHE A 6 -4.82 -3.58 -2.33
C PHE A 6 -4.39 -2.18 -2.74
N VAL A 7 -4.83 -1.18 -1.98
CA VAL A 7 -4.39 0.22 -2.10
C VAL A 7 -3.86 0.69 -0.75
N HIS A 8 -2.93 1.63 -0.78
CA HIS A 8 -2.31 2.18 0.42
C HIS A 8 -2.28 3.71 0.37
N THR A 9 -2.34 4.34 1.54
CA THR A 9 -2.17 5.80 1.71
C THR A 9 -1.38 6.08 2.98
N GLY A 10 -0.73 7.24 3.06
CA GLY A 10 0.13 7.64 4.19
C GLY A 10 1.60 7.24 4.01
N MET A 11 1.93 6.46 2.98
CA MET A 11 3.33 6.15 2.62
C MET A 11 4.12 7.40 2.26
N GLN A 12 3.49 8.39 1.64
CA GLN A 12 4.10 9.69 1.34
C GLN A 12 4.50 10.47 2.59
N ASP A 13 3.81 10.25 3.72
CA ASP A 13 4.11 10.90 4.99
C ASP A 13 5.26 10.19 5.71
N VAL A 14 5.33 8.87 5.56
CA VAL A 14 6.44 8.03 6.03
C VAL A 14 7.70 8.35 5.22
N MET A 15 7.64 8.34 3.89
CA MET A 15 8.79 8.60 3.02
C MET A 15 8.39 9.55 1.89
N PRO A 16 8.59 10.87 2.08
CA PRO A 16 8.35 11.85 1.04
C PRO A 16 9.27 11.65 -0.17
N ILE A 17 8.81 12.07 -1.35
CA ILE A 17 9.62 12.06 -2.57
C ILE A 17 10.88 12.89 -2.35
N GLY A 18 12.05 12.28 -2.50
CA GLY A 18 13.36 12.93 -2.30
C GLY A 18 13.91 12.83 -0.87
N ALA A 19 13.17 12.26 0.07
CA ALA A 19 13.70 11.96 1.40
C ALA A 19 14.64 10.75 1.35
N LYS A 20 15.73 10.80 2.12
CA LYS A 20 16.66 9.68 2.30
C LYS A 20 16.31 8.79 3.50
N PHE A 21 15.51 9.32 4.43
CA PHE A 21 15.13 8.64 5.67
C PHE A 21 13.62 8.70 5.90
N PRO A 22 13.02 7.62 6.45
CA PRO A 22 11.61 7.59 6.79
C PRO A 22 11.33 8.44 8.04
N LYS A 23 10.17 9.09 8.09
CA LYS A 23 9.65 9.81 9.25
C LYS A 23 8.97 8.83 10.20
N ILE A 24 9.35 8.89 11.47
CA ILE A 24 8.79 8.05 12.54
C ILE A 24 7.43 8.61 12.99
N GLY A 25 6.54 7.75 13.48
CA GLY A 25 5.24 8.16 14.04
C GLY A 25 4.17 8.48 12.99
N LYS A 26 4.34 8.01 11.74
CA LYS A 26 3.38 8.18 10.66
C LYS A 26 2.57 6.89 10.45
N THR A 27 1.30 7.05 10.11
CA THR A 27 0.36 5.94 9.93
C THR A 27 0.16 5.64 8.45
N ILE A 28 0.21 4.35 8.10
CA ILE A 28 -0.12 3.86 6.76
C ILE A 28 -1.46 3.16 6.86
N THR A 29 -2.38 3.52 5.97
CA THR A 29 -3.67 2.84 5.83
C THR A 29 -3.62 1.96 4.59
N VAL A 30 -3.95 0.69 4.75
CA VAL A 30 -4.05 -0.28 3.65
C VAL A 30 -5.48 -0.76 3.55
N LEU A 31 -6.07 -0.63 2.37
CA LEU A 31 -7.36 -1.22 2.05
C LEU A 31 -7.14 -2.43 1.15
N VAL A 32 -7.63 -3.59 1.59
CA VAL A 32 -7.59 -4.84 0.84
C VAL A 32 -8.96 -5.08 0.22
N GLY A 33 -9.00 -5.34 -1.08
CA GLY A 33 -10.22 -5.61 -1.82
C GLY A 33 -10.50 -7.09 -1.98
N ASP A 34 -11.63 -7.39 -2.62
CA ASP A 34 -12.05 -8.76 -2.85
C ASP A 34 -11.10 -9.49 -3.83
N PRO A 35 -10.81 -10.78 -3.60
CA PRO A 35 -10.03 -11.60 -4.52
C PRO A 35 -10.66 -11.64 -5.92
N ILE A 36 -9.81 -11.52 -6.95
CA ILE A 36 -10.18 -11.55 -8.35
C ILE A 36 -9.68 -12.86 -8.95
N ASP A 37 -10.60 -13.65 -9.49
CA ASP A 37 -10.28 -14.86 -10.25
C ASP A 37 -10.00 -14.52 -11.71
N PHE A 38 -8.86 -14.97 -12.23
CA PHE A 38 -8.45 -14.78 -13.63
C PHE A 38 -8.47 -16.07 -14.47
N GLU A 39 -8.90 -17.21 -13.92
CA GLU A 39 -8.98 -18.49 -14.66
C GLU A 39 -9.79 -18.35 -15.96
N ASP A 40 -10.82 -17.51 -15.96
CA ASP A 40 -11.68 -17.21 -17.12
C ASP A 40 -10.95 -16.49 -18.26
N ILE A 41 -9.87 -15.77 -17.96
CA ILE A 41 -9.06 -15.04 -18.96
C ILE A 41 -7.88 -15.90 -19.42
N ILE A 42 -7.26 -16.64 -18.50
CA ILE A 42 -6.08 -17.47 -18.79
C ILE A 42 -6.42 -18.68 -19.64
N ASN A 43 -7.57 -19.32 -19.38
CA ASN A 43 -7.96 -20.54 -20.09
C ASN A 43 -8.56 -20.27 -21.48
N LYS A 44 -8.64 -19.01 -21.92
CA LYS A 44 -9.08 -18.65 -23.26
C LYS A 44 -7.94 -18.80 -24.26
N ASN A 45 -8.22 -19.42 -25.40
CA ASN A 45 -7.28 -19.55 -26.51
C ASN A 45 -7.14 -18.21 -27.27
N VAL A 46 -6.54 -17.22 -26.62
CA VAL A 46 -6.28 -15.88 -27.17
C VAL A 46 -4.77 -15.63 -27.27
N SER A 47 -4.37 -14.66 -28.09
CA SER A 47 -2.96 -14.25 -28.13
C SER A 47 -2.52 -13.68 -26.79
N ARG A 48 -1.24 -13.88 -26.45
CA ARG A 48 -0.65 -13.40 -25.19
C ARG A 48 -0.90 -11.90 -24.96
N GLY A 49 -0.77 -11.07 -25.99
CA GLY A 49 -1.04 -9.63 -25.89
C GLY A 49 -2.47 -9.34 -25.40
N ARG A 50 -3.48 -9.98 -26.04
CA ARG A 50 -4.89 -9.79 -25.65
C ARG A 50 -5.20 -10.34 -24.25
N MET A 51 -4.52 -11.41 -23.85
CA MET A 51 -4.63 -11.94 -22.49
C MET A 51 -4.10 -10.92 -21.48
N TYR A 52 -2.91 -10.34 -21.70
CA TYR A 52 -2.35 -9.33 -20.81
C TYR A 52 -3.19 -8.06 -20.77
N ASP A 53 -3.71 -7.60 -21.91
CA ASP A 53 -4.59 -6.43 -21.96
C ASP A 53 -5.87 -6.66 -21.15
N ALA A 54 -6.48 -7.85 -21.26
CA ALA A 54 -7.67 -8.21 -20.50
C ALA A 54 -7.39 -8.30 -18.98
N VAL A 55 -6.24 -8.86 -18.60
CA VAL A 55 -5.80 -8.91 -17.20
C VAL A 55 -5.60 -7.49 -16.66
N ALA A 56 -4.85 -6.65 -17.38
CA ALA A 56 -4.56 -5.27 -16.99
C ALA A 56 -5.83 -4.42 -16.86
N ALA A 57 -6.77 -4.55 -17.81
CA ALA A 57 -8.04 -3.85 -17.77
C ALA A 57 -8.88 -4.23 -16.54
N ARG A 58 -8.92 -5.51 -16.19
CA ARG A 58 -9.65 -6.00 -15.01
C ARG A 58 -8.98 -5.53 -13.73
N ILE A 59 -7.67 -5.66 -13.59
CA ILE A 59 -6.92 -5.12 -12.43
C ILE A 59 -7.18 -3.62 -12.29
N GLY A 60 -7.06 -2.86 -13.39
CA GLY A 60 -7.28 -1.41 -13.39
C GLY A 60 -8.68 -1.02 -12.92
N THR A 61 -9.72 -1.74 -13.37
CA THR A 61 -11.11 -1.50 -12.96
C THR A 61 -11.30 -1.70 -11.45
N HIS A 62 -10.77 -2.79 -10.91
CA HIS A 62 -10.88 -3.09 -9.48
C HIS A 62 -10.10 -2.09 -8.62
N LEU A 63 -8.88 -1.71 -9.04
CA LEU A 63 -8.10 -0.70 -8.33
C LEU A 63 -8.77 0.68 -8.34
N GLN A 64 -9.38 1.09 -9.47
CA GLN A 64 -10.14 2.34 -9.52
C GLN A 64 -11.33 2.31 -8.56
N LYS A 65 -12.06 1.18 -8.49
CA LYS A 65 -13.15 1.01 -7.53
C LYS A 65 -12.66 1.13 -6.08
N LEU A 66 -11.55 0.47 -5.72
CA LEU A 66 -10.95 0.59 -4.39
C LEU A 66 -10.51 2.03 -4.10
N LYS A 67 -9.94 2.73 -5.08
CA LYS A 67 -9.52 4.12 -4.91
C LYS A 67 -10.71 5.03 -4.60
N LEU A 68 -11.83 4.89 -5.32
CA LEU A 68 -13.06 5.64 -5.04
C LEU A 68 -13.59 5.35 -3.63
N GLN A 69 -13.56 4.08 -3.20
CA GLN A 69 -13.94 3.71 -1.83
C GLN A 69 -13.04 4.36 -0.78
N VAL A 70 -11.71 4.42 -1.00
CA VAL A 70 -10.79 5.12 -0.09
C VAL A 70 -11.05 6.62 -0.07
N GLU A 71 -11.31 7.25 -1.21
CA GLU A 71 -11.61 8.68 -1.29
C GLU A 71 -12.92 9.03 -0.55
N GLU A 72 -13.96 8.20 -0.69
CA GLU A 72 -15.21 8.33 0.05
C GLU A 72 -15.01 8.11 1.57
N LEU A 73 -14.23 7.09 1.94
CA LEU A 73 -13.89 6.78 3.34
C LEU A 73 -12.91 7.77 3.98
N ALA A 74 -12.21 8.58 3.19
CA ALA A 74 -11.39 9.68 3.68
C ALA A 74 -12.22 10.97 3.86
N ALA A 75 -13.34 11.09 3.14
CA ALA A 75 -14.27 12.21 3.25
C ALA A 75 -15.28 12.06 4.40
N MET A 76 -15.66 10.83 4.73
CA MET A 76 -16.26 10.48 6.03
C MET A 76 -15.12 10.24 7.05
N GLU A 77 -15.31 10.57 8.32
CA GLU A 77 -14.31 10.31 9.37
C GLU A 77 -13.73 8.89 9.32
N PRO A 78 -12.45 8.69 9.70
CA PRO A 78 -11.68 7.50 9.34
C PRO A 78 -12.37 6.20 9.79
N PRO A 79 -12.57 5.22 8.88
CA PRO A 79 -13.20 3.95 9.21
C PRO A 79 -12.38 3.18 10.24
N LYS A 80 -13.06 2.74 11.31
CA LYS A 80 -12.50 2.10 12.51
C LYS A 80 -12.02 0.65 12.33
N HIS A 81 -11.87 0.17 11.09
CA HIS A 81 -11.23 -1.12 10.80
C HIS A 81 -9.78 -0.90 10.35
N LEU A 82 -9.00 -0.21 11.20
CA LEU A 82 -7.58 0.00 11.00
C LEU A 82 -6.82 -1.21 11.56
N LEU A 83 -6.32 -2.06 10.66
CA LEU A 83 -5.18 -2.90 11.00
C LEU A 83 -4.00 -1.96 11.27
N ASN A 84 -3.59 -1.87 12.54
CA ASN A 84 -2.44 -1.08 12.93
C ASN A 84 -1.17 -1.81 12.49
N VAL A 85 -0.68 -1.53 11.27
CA VAL A 85 0.48 -2.22 10.66
C VAL A 85 1.82 -1.80 11.30
N GLN A 86 1.80 -0.92 12.31
CA GLN A 86 3.00 -0.45 13.00
C GLN A 86 3.88 -1.59 13.56
N ASN A 87 3.28 -2.76 13.86
CA ASN A 87 3.98 -3.91 14.42
C ASN A 87 4.48 -4.93 13.39
N TYR A 88 4.21 -4.76 12.10
CA TYR A 88 4.57 -5.72 11.05
C TYR A 88 5.67 -5.25 10.10
N LEU A 89 6.08 -3.98 10.18
CA LEU A 89 7.16 -3.45 9.35
C LEU A 89 8.46 -3.44 10.16
N ASP A 90 9.16 -4.56 10.11
CA ASP A 90 10.48 -4.71 10.68
C ASP A 90 11.51 -3.97 9.81
N TRP A 91 11.96 -2.81 10.27
CA TRP A 91 12.96 -1.99 9.57
C TRP A 91 14.33 -2.69 9.46
N GLU A 92 14.59 -3.73 10.25
CA GLU A 92 15.78 -4.58 10.14
C GLU A 92 15.77 -5.36 8.83
N THR A 93 14.62 -5.89 8.40
CA THR A 93 14.49 -6.62 7.12
C THR A 93 14.70 -5.74 5.88
N LEU A 94 14.58 -4.42 6.03
CA LEU A 94 14.84 -3.45 4.96
C LEU A 94 16.30 -2.95 4.93
N GLY A 95 17.17 -3.40 5.85
CA GLY A 95 18.58 -3.02 5.90
C GLY A 95 18.83 -1.58 6.35
N ILE A 96 17.90 -0.97 7.09
CA ILE A 96 17.93 0.45 7.52
C ILE A 96 18.49 0.60 8.97
N GLU A 97 18.91 -0.50 9.61
CA GLU A 97 19.33 -0.56 11.02
C GLU A 97 20.38 0.50 11.42
N ASN A 98 21.31 0.84 10.53
CA ASN A 98 22.39 1.78 10.84
C ASN A 98 22.00 3.27 10.90
N PHE A 99 20.77 3.65 10.57
CA PHE A 99 20.38 5.07 10.47
C PHE A 99 19.44 5.57 11.58
N ILE A 100 18.90 4.68 12.41
CA ILE A 100 17.90 5.05 13.44
C ILE A 100 18.56 5.63 14.71
N VAL A 101 19.85 5.38 14.94
CA VAL A 101 20.53 5.73 16.20
C VAL A 101 20.86 7.23 16.33
N SER A 102 20.76 8.05 15.28
CA SER A 102 21.29 9.42 15.34
C SER A 102 20.33 10.53 15.81
N GLU A 103 19.08 10.23 16.20
CA GLU A 103 18.11 11.28 16.54
C GLU A 103 17.44 11.14 17.91
N SER A 104 18.13 10.50 18.87
CA SER A 104 17.76 10.52 20.29
C SER A 104 18.86 11.13 21.17
N ASP A 105 19.52 12.19 20.71
CA ASP A 105 20.35 13.01 21.59
C ASP A 105 20.37 14.48 21.13
N ASN A 106 19.24 15.16 21.32
CA ASN A 106 19.28 16.62 21.50
C ASN A 106 18.14 17.05 22.43
N SER A 107 18.20 16.57 23.66
CA SER A 107 17.46 17.15 24.78
C SER A 107 17.93 18.61 24.95
N PRO A 108 17.05 19.62 24.89
CA PRO A 108 17.44 20.94 25.36
C PRO A 108 17.42 20.90 26.89
N LEU A 109 18.61 20.86 27.50
CA LEU A 109 18.75 21.13 28.93
C LEU A 109 18.91 22.64 29.17
N PRO A 110 18.44 23.14 30.33
CA PRO A 110 17.93 24.49 30.55
C PRO A 110 18.99 25.61 30.59
#